data_AF-A0A1G7HEC4-F1
#
_entry.id   AF-A0A1G7HEC4-F1
#
_cell.length_a   1.000
_cell.length_b   1.000
_cell.length_c   1.000
_cell.angle_alpha   90.00
_cell.angle_beta   90.00
_cell.angle_gamma   90.00
#
_symmetry.space_group_name_H-M   'P 1'
#
loop_
_entity.id
_entity.type
_entity.pdbx_description
1 polymer ?
#
loop_
_entity_poly.entity_id
_entity_poly.type
_entity_poly.pdbx_seq_one_letter_code
_entity_poly.pdbx_strand_id
1 'polypeptide(L)'
;MYLLMLLAIFNLSQLNAQETTEPEYVETEATITDLDYKVRGRSSTMMAAVTFVDLKGDTIATKARILHIPLIGSLKSVGDQIDIVYQKDNPYLIKSAGDSFLQTYGLYLLIAAGIIISGYRFFKYRKNS
;
A
#
# COMPACT_ATOMS: atom_id res chain seq x y z
N MET A 1 19.70 3.72 50.58
CA MET A 1 19.25 4.74 49.60
C MET A 1 19.97 4.60 48.26
N TYR A 2 21.30 4.45 48.22
CA TYR A 2 22.06 4.27 46.96
C TYR A 2 21.77 2.95 46.21
N LEU A 3 21.45 1.86 46.93
CA LEU A 3 21.14 0.55 46.30
C LEU A 3 19.86 0.58 45.44
N LEU A 4 18.82 1.29 45.89
CA LEU A 4 17.57 1.46 45.13
C LEU A 4 17.79 2.34 43.88
N MET A 5 18.69 3.32 43.98
CA MET A 5 19.02 4.20 42.85
C MET A 5 19.81 3.45 41.77
N LEU A 6 20.69 2.52 42.15
CA LEU A 6 21.48 1.70 41.23
C LEU A 6 20.62 0.66 40.50
N LEU A 7 19.60 0.11 41.18
CA LEU A 7 18.62 -0.80 40.60
C LEU A 7 17.65 -0.09 39.62
N ALA A 8 17.32 1.17 39.87
CA ALA A 8 16.52 1.98 38.96
C ALA A 8 17.25 2.27 37.63
N ILE A 9 18.55 2.57 37.69
CA ILE A 9 19.37 2.86 36.50
C ILE A 9 19.53 1.62 35.62
N PHE A 10 19.61 0.42 36.22
CA PHE A 10 19.76 -0.84 35.47
C PHE A 10 18.49 -1.28 34.71
N ASN A 11 17.31 -0.80 35.12
CA ASN A 11 16.05 -1.09 34.41
C ASN A 11 15.79 -0.12 33.24
N LEU A 12 16.37 1.09 33.27
CA LEU A 12 16.23 2.09 32.22
C LEU A 12 17.06 1.77 30.97
N SER A 13 18.19 1.07 31.12
CA SER A 13 19.07 0.69 30.00
C SER A 13 18.50 -0.44 29.13
N GLN A 14 17.50 -1.20 29.60
CA GLN A 14 16.86 -2.25 28.80
C GLN A 14 15.74 -1.74 27.88
N LEU A 15 15.31 -0.48 28.02
CA LEU A 15 14.25 0.11 27.19
C LEU A 15 14.74 0.64 25.83
N ASN A 16 16.05 0.75 25.62
CA ASN A 16 16.64 1.37 24.41
C ASN A 16 17.27 0.38 23.41
N ALA A 17 17.13 -0.94 23.59
CA ALA A 17 17.83 -1.93 22.75
C ALA A 17 17.03 -2.43 21.53
N GLN A 18 15.89 -1.82 21.19
CA GLN A 18 15.20 -2.10 19.92
C GLN A 18 15.55 -1.01 18.90
N GLU A 19 16.79 -1.00 18.43
CA GLU A 19 17.07 -0.46 17.10
C GLU A 19 16.34 -1.34 16.08
N THR A 20 15.07 -1.04 15.85
CA THR A 20 14.33 -1.58 14.73
C THR A 20 14.92 -0.88 13.52
N THR A 21 15.91 -1.51 12.87
CA THR A 21 16.36 -1.07 11.55
C THR A 21 15.13 -1.12 10.66
N GLU A 22 14.54 0.04 10.35
CA GLU A 22 13.39 0.08 9.47
C GLU A 22 13.81 -0.52 8.12
N PRO A 23 13.05 -1.49 7.60
CA PRO A 23 13.42 -2.13 6.35
C PRO A 23 13.44 -1.10 5.22
N GLU A 24 14.57 -0.99 4.52
CA GLU A 24 14.74 -0.08 3.37
C GLU A 24 13.94 -0.63 2.18
N TYR A 25 13.03 0.18 1.65
CA TYR A 25 12.22 -0.14 0.47
C TYR A 25 12.72 0.61 -0.75
N VAL A 26 12.72 -0.06 -1.89
CA VAL A 26 13.15 0.46 -3.19
C VAL A 26 11.98 0.40 -4.15
N GLU A 27 11.67 1.53 -4.79
CA GLU A 27 10.66 1.64 -5.84
C GLU A 27 11.25 1.22 -7.19
N THR A 28 10.50 0.42 -7.95
CA THR A 28 10.88 0.01 -9.31
C THR A 28 9.65 -0.33 -10.15
N GLU A 29 9.82 -0.32 -11.47
CA GLU A 29 8.80 -0.72 -12.42
C GLU A 29 8.85 -2.23 -12.66
N ALA A 30 7.70 -2.89 -12.55
CA ALA A 30 7.55 -4.31 -12.82
C ALA A 30 6.55 -4.55 -13.96
N THR A 31 6.83 -5.53 -14.80
CA THR A 31 5.94 -5.93 -15.89
C THR A 31 5.03 -7.07 -15.43
N ILE A 32 3.73 -6.94 -15.66
CA ILE A 32 2.74 -7.98 -15.34
C ILE A 32 2.87 -9.14 -16.34
N THR A 33 3.10 -10.34 -15.83
CA THR A 33 3.19 -11.57 -16.64
C THR A 33 1.93 -12.42 -16.56
N ASP A 34 1.22 -12.37 -15.43
CA ASP A 34 -0.04 -13.11 -15.24
C ASP A 34 -0.93 -12.42 -14.20
N LEU A 35 -2.24 -12.72 -14.24
CA LEU A 35 -3.27 -12.10 -13.42
C LEU A 35 -4.21 -13.18 -12.86
N ASP A 36 -4.23 -13.33 -11.53
CA ASP A 36 -5.08 -14.29 -10.80
C ASP A 36 -6.12 -13.52 -9.97
N TYR A 37 -7.39 -13.68 -10.36
CA TYR A 37 -8.53 -13.08 -9.68
C TYR A 37 -9.27 -14.10 -8.83
N LYS A 38 -9.40 -13.83 -7.53
CA LYS A 38 -10.11 -14.68 -6.59
C LYS A 38 -11.25 -13.94 -5.93
N VAL A 39 -12.43 -14.57 -5.90
CA VAL A 39 -13.60 -14.09 -5.18
C VAL A 39 -13.98 -15.11 -4.11
N ARG A 40 -14.15 -14.66 -2.87
CA ARG A 40 -14.60 -15.46 -1.75
C ARG A 40 -15.70 -14.72 -0.98
N GLY A 41 -16.94 -15.08 -1.24
CA GLY A 41 -18.10 -14.44 -0.62
C GLY A 41 -18.15 -12.95 -0.94
N ARG A 42 -18.02 -12.10 0.09
CA ARG A 42 -18.01 -10.64 -0.04
C ARG A 42 -16.61 -10.04 -0.24
N SER A 43 -15.56 -10.86 -0.23
CA SER A 43 -14.18 -10.42 -0.45
C SER A 43 -13.71 -10.84 -1.85
N SER A 44 -12.92 -9.99 -2.49
CA SER A 44 -12.21 -10.33 -3.71
C SER A 44 -10.75 -9.90 -3.58
N THR A 45 -9.86 -10.59 -4.26
CA THR A 45 -8.42 -10.32 -4.24
C THR A 45 -7.85 -10.54 -5.63
N MET A 46 -7.00 -9.62 -6.07
CA MET A 46 -6.29 -9.71 -7.34
C MET A 46 -4.79 -9.84 -7.08
N MET A 47 -4.19 -10.91 -7.61
CA MET A 47 -2.74 -11.13 -7.59
C MET A 47 -2.20 -10.95 -9.01
N ALA A 48 -1.15 -10.17 -9.17
CA ALA A 48 -0.38 -10.10 -10.41
C ALA A 48 0.93 -10.86 -10.23
N ALA A 49 1.24 -11.79 -11.14
CA ALA A 49 2.62 -12.22 -11.32
C ALA A 49 3.37 -11.11 -12.04
N VAL A 50 4.53 -10.74 -11.52
CA VAL A 50 5.32 -9.62 -12.02
C VAL A 50 6.78 -9.99 -12.15
N THR A 51 7.44 -9.39 -13.12
CA THR A 51 8.87 -9.49 -13.35
C THR A 51 9.52 -8.13 -13.35
N PHE A 52 10.61 -7.98 -12.60
CA PHE A 52 11.40 -6.75 -12.50
C PHE A 52 12.89 -7.06 -12.33
N VAL A 53 13.73 -6.04 -12.50
CA VAL A 53 15.18 -6.14 -12.29
C VAL A 53 15.53 -5.48 -10.95
N ASP A 54 16.22 -6.21 -10.09
CA ASP A 54 16.65 -5.68 -8.79
C ASP A 54 17.88 -4.76 -8.91
N LEU A 55 18.30 -4.14 -7.80
CA LEU A 55 19.50 -3.29 -7.77
C LEU A 55 20.81 -4.02 -8.12
N LYS A 56 20.82 -5.36 -8.06
CA LYS A 56 21.98 -6.19 -8.42
C LYS A 56 21.99 -6.55 -9.90
N GLY A 57 20.92 -6.26 -10.63
CA GLY A 57 20.73 -6.60 -12.04
C GLY A 57 20.07 -7.96 -12.24
N ASP A 58 19.61 -8.63 -11.18
CA ASP A 58 18.96 -9.92 -11.25
C ASP A 58 17.48 -9.74 -11.64
N THR A 59 17.00 -10.57 -12.57
CA THR A 59 15.58 -10.60 -12.93
C THR A 59 14.81 -11.47 -11.96
N ILE A 60 13.83 -10.88 -11.27
CA ILE A 60 13.04 -11.55 -10.24
C ILE A 60 11.60 -11.69 -10.72
N ALA A 61 11.05 -12.90 -10.58
CA ALA A 61 9.66 -13.21 -10.81
C ALA A 61 8.96 -13.48 -9.47
N THR A 62 7.92 -12.71 -9.16
CA THR A 62 7.18 -12.85 -7.89
C THR A 62 5.71 -12.46 -8.08
N LYS A 63 4.91 -12.47 -7.01
CA LYS A 63 3.50 -12.10 -7.04
C LYS A 63 3.23 -10.89 -6.13
N ALA A 64 2.54 -9.90 -6.67
CA ALA A 64 2.10 -8.72 -5.93
C ALA A 64 0.57 -8.71 -5.81
N ARG A 65 0.07 -8.20 -4.70
CA ARG A 65 -1.33 -7.75 -4.64
C ARG A 65 -1.46 -6.48 -5.47
N ILE A 66 -2.44 -6.42 -6.34
CA ILE A 66 -2.77 -5.21 -7.08
C ILE A 66 -4.17 -4.74 -6.72
N LEU A 67 -4.38 -3.44 -6.85
CA LEU A 67 -5.68 -2.83 -6.70
C LEU A 67 -6.62 -3.35 -7.78
N HIS A 68 -7.81 -3.75 -7.36
CA HIS A 68 -8.86 -4.22 -8.26
C HIS A 68 -10.23 -3.74 -7.80
N ILE A 69 -11.16 -3.69 -8.74
CA ILE A 69 -12.56 -3.40 -8.46
C ILE A 69 -13.28 -4.72 -8.21
N PRO A 70 -13.98 -4.90 -7.08
CA PRO A 70 -14.81 -6.08 -6.87
C PRO A 70 -15.77 -6.29 -8.05
N LEU A 71 -15.94 -7.55 -8.48
CA LEU A 71 -16.79 -7.98 -9.61
C LEU A 71 -16.27 -7.62 -11.02
N ILE A 72 -15.49 -6.54 -11.18
CA ILE A 72 -14.99 -6.09 -12.49
C ILE A 72 -13.54 -6.56 -12.73
N GLY A 73 -12.75 -6.71 -11.66
CA GLY A 73 -11.35 -7.16 -11.73
C GLY A 73 -10.35 -6.00 -11.79
N SER A 74 -9.19 -6.27 -12.40
CA SER A 74 -8.10 -5.30 -12.54
C SER A 74 -8.36 -4.32 -13.68
N LEU A 75 -7.91 -3.06 -13.52
CA LEU A 75 -7.83 -2.08 -14.62
C LEU A 75 -6.55 -2.25 -15.47
N LYS A 76 -5.61 -3.08 -15.00
CA LYS A 76 -4.34 -3.43 -15.64
C LYS A 76 -4.42 -4.80 -16.30
N SER A 77 -3.66 -4.99 -17.37
CA SER A 77 -3.60 -6.20 -18.19
C SER A 77 -2.19 -6.84 -18.17
N VAL A 78 -2.09 -8.06 -18.68
CA VAL A 78 -0.79 -8.71 -18.93
C VAL A 78 0.02 -7.89 -19.93
N GLY A 79 1.28 -7.65 -19.63
CA GLY A 79 2.17 -6.77 -20.38
C GLY A 79 2.21 -5.32 -19.89
N ASP A 80 1.28 -4.90 -19.02
CA ASP A 80 1.33 -3.57 -18.45
C ASP A 80 2.45 -3.45 -17.39
N GLN A 81 2.99 -2.24 -17.28
CA GLN A 81 3.90 -1.88 -16.21
C GLN A 81 3.14 -1.34 -14.99
N ILE A 82 3.62 -1.72 -13.80
CA ILE A 82 3.14 -1.23 -12.51
C ILE A 82 4.31 -0.89 -11.60
N ASP A 83 4.11 0.12 -10.76
CA ASP A 83 5.08 0.49 -9.74
C ASP A 83 4.96 -0.45 -8.54
N ILE A 84 6.09 -1.05 -8.18
CA ILE A 84 6.21 -1.88 -6.99
C ILE A 84 7.29 -1.32 -6.06
N VAL A 85 7.10 -1.59 -4.78
CA VAL A 85 8.12 -1.40 -3.75
C VAL A 85 8.57 -2.78 -3.27
N TYR A 86 9.88 -3.02 -3.26
CA TYR A 86 10.46 -4.24 -2.69
C TYR A 86 11.42 -3.91 -1.56
N GLN A 87 11.59 -4.84 -0.62
CA GLN A 87 12.56 -4.69 0.47
C GLN A 87 13.97 -5.01 -0.03
N LYS A 88 14.93 -4.10 0.18
CA LYS A 88 16.31 -4.24 -0.32
C LYS A 88 17.00 -5.52 0.12
N ASP A 89 16.78 -5.93 1.36
CA ASP A 89 17.37 -7.16 1.93
C ASP A 89 16.67 -8.44 1.46
N ASN A 90 15.42 -8.33 0.99
CA ASN A 90 14.64 -9.46 0.50
C ASN A 90 13.72 -9.03 -0.65
N PRO A 91 14.21 -9.09 -1.90
CA PRO A 91 13.49 -8.57 -3.05
C PRO A 91 12.26 -9.41 -3.45
N TYR A 92 12.01 -10.56 -2.80
CA TYR A 92 10.76 -11.30 -2.98
C TYR A 92 9.59 -10.70 -2.20
N LEU A 93 9.86 -9.86 -1.19
CA LEU A 93 8.85 -9.16 -0.43
C LEU A 93 8.49 -7.87 -1.15
N ILE A 94 7.41 -7.93 -1.93
CA ILE A 94 6.94 -6.81 -2.75
C ILE A 94 5.54 -6.34 -2.37
N LYS A 95 5.27 -5.06 -2.58
CA LYS A 95 3.94 -4.45 -2.49
C LYS A 95 3.70 -3.57 -3.70
N SER A 96 2.45 -3.51 -4.17
CA SER A 96 2.04 -2.53 -5.18
C SER A 96 2.03 -1.14 -4.55
N ALA A 97 2.63 -0.15 -5.22
CA ALA A 97 2.58 1.24 -4.77
C ALA A 97 1.13 1.79 -4.79
N GLY A 98 0.31 1.27 -5.72
CA GLY A 98 -1.08 1.72 -5.95
C GLY A 98 -2.08 1.38 -4.84
N ASP A 99 -1.80 0.37 -3.99
CA ASP A 99 -2.67 0.05 -2.85
C ASP A 99 -2.75 1.21 -1.84
N SER A 100 -1.72 2.06 -1.78
CA SER A 100 -1.65 3.19 -0.86
C SER A 100 -2.57 4.36 -1.25
N PHE A 101 -2.78 4.62 -2.54
CA PHE A 101 -3.42 5.86 -2.98
C PHE A 101 -4.92 5.89 -2.66
N LEU A 102 -5.69 4.85 -3.01
CA LEU A 102 -7.13 4.83 -2.69
C LEU A 102 -7.38 4.65 -1.19
N GLN A 103 -6.53 3.92 -0.47
CA GLN A 103 -6.66 3.81 0.99
C GLN A 103 -6.39 5.15 1.69
N THR A 104 -5.38 5.90 1.22
CA THR A 104 -5.00 7.19 1.81
C THR A 104 -5.92 8.32 1.38
N TYR A 105 -6.33 8.37 0.11
CA TYR A 105 -7.05 9.50 -0.49
C TYR A 105 -8.54 9.25 -0.75
N GLY A 106 -9.02 8.02 -0.67
CA GLY A 106 -10.42 7.67 -0.96
C GLY A 106 -11.43 8.39 -0.06
N LEU A 107 -11.12 8.51 1.23
CA LEU A 107 -11.98 9.26 2.17
C LEU A 107 -12.07 10.74 1.80
N TYR A 108 -10.95 11.36 1.46
CA TYR A 108 -10.91 12.77 1.06
C TYR A 108 -11.71 13.02 -0.23
N LEU A 109 -11.61 12.11 -1.22
CA LEU A 109 -12.41 12.18 -2.45
C LEU A 109 -13.92 12.08 -2.17
N LEU A 110 -14.34 11.19 -1.27
CA LEU A 110 -15.75 11.06 -0.89
C LEU A 110 -16.28 12.30 -0.18
N ILE A 111 -15.48 12.89 0.72
CA ILE A 111 -15.83 14.14 1.40
C ILE A 111 -15.99 15.27 0.36
N ALA A 112 -15.03 15.42 -0.55
CA ALA A 112 -15.08 16.43 -1.61
C ALA A 112 -16.32 16.25 -2.51
N ALA A 113 -16.61 15.01 -2.93
CA ALA A 113 -17.80 14.71 -3.71
C ALA A 113 -19.10 15.06 -2.96
N GLY A 114 -19.17 14.75 -1.66
CA GLY A 114 -20.29 15.12 -0.81
C GLY A 114 -20.51 16.64 -0.73
N ILE A 115 -19.44 17.42 -0.60
CA ILE A 115 -19.50 18.88 -0.58
C ILE A 115 -19.98 19.43 -1.93
N ILE A 116 -19.46 18.93 -3.05
CA ILE A 116 -19.86 19.36 -4.40
C ILE A 116 -21.34 19.10 -4.64
N ILE A 117 -21.82 17.88 -4.33
CA ILE A 117 -23.23 17.51 -4.52
C ILE A 117 -24.14 18.36 -3.63
N SER A 118 -23.76 18.54 -2.37
CA SER A 118 -24.51 19.35 -1.40
C SER A 118 -24.59 20.82 -1.83
N GLY A 119 -23.44 21.41 -2.19
CA GLY A 119 -23.35 22.78 -2.69
C GLY A 119 -24.16 22.99 -3.97
N TYR A 120 -24.03 22.08 -4.93
CA TYR A 120 -24.80 22.13 -6.18
C TYR A 120 -26.30 22.10 -5.92
N ARG A 121 -26.77 21.23 -5.01
CA ARG A 121 -28.18 21.17 -4.60
C ARG A 121 -28.64 22.47 -3.94
N PHE A 122 -27.82 23.05 -3.07
CA PHE A 122 -28.13 24.30 -2.36
C PHE A 122 -28.27 25.48 -3.32
N PHE A 123 -27.33 25.67 -4.26
CA PHE A 123 -27.42 26.72 -5.28
C PHE A 123 -28.61 26.53 -6.22
N LYS A 124 -28.92 25.28 -6.59
CA LYS A 124 -30.09 24.97 -7.41
C LYS A 124 -31.41 25.31 -6.71
N TYR A 125 -31.50 25.08 -5.39
CA TYR A 125 -32.69 25.42 -4.60
C TYR A 125 -32.90 26.94 -4.50
N ARG A 126 -31.83 27.71 -4.31
CA ARG A 126 -31.89 29.17 -4.20
C ARG A 126 -32.24 29.87 -5.51
N LYS A 127 -32.01 29.25 -6.67
CA LYS A 127 -32.37 29.81 -7.98
C LYS A 127 -33.84 29.56 -8.36
N ASN A 128 -34.50 28.62 -7.69
CA ASN A 128 -35.90 28.25 -7.90
C ASN A 128 -36.85 28.77 -6.79
N SER A 129 -36.33 29.55 -5.83
CA SER A 129 -37.09 30.29 -4.82
C SER A 129 -36.98 31.78 -5.08
#